data_AF-A0A519C9S2-F1
#
_entry.id   AF-A0A519C9S2-F1
#
_cell.length_a   1.000
_cell.length_b   1.000
_cell.length_c   1.000
_cell.angle_alpha   90.00
_cell.angle_beta   90.00
_cell.angle_gamma   90.00
#
_symmetry.space_group_name_H-M   'P 1'
#
loop_
_entity.id
_entity.type
_entity.pdbx_description
1 polymer ?
#
loop_
_entity_poly.entity_id
_entity_poly.type
_entity_poly.pdbx_seq_one_letter_code
_entity_poly.pdbx_strand_id
1 'polypeptide(L)'
;MEKSKPYVILSAAISLDGKIATTTGDSKFSSKQDSVRLHKLRSKVDAILVGKNTILLDDPLLTVRYTKGKNPIRIILDSYGTISKKSKILQTSNKIPTIIAVSKKISKSNLEKLHKFPVEIIIVGKNSVNIKLLLNKLYDKKIKTILV
;
A
#
# COMPACT_ATOMS: atom_id res chain seq x y z
N MET A 1 19.96 18.20 -12.62
CA MET A 1 19.52 17.60 -11.34
C MET A 1 18.66 16.38 -11.67
N GLU A 2 19.13 15.18 -11.35
CA GLU A 2 18.27 13.99 -11.44
C GLU A 2 17.01 14.24 -10.60
N LYS A 3 15.83 13.94 -11.15
CA LYS A 3 14.57 14.03 -10.40
C LYS A 3 14.64 13.03 -9.26
N SER A 4 14.89 13.51 -8.06
CA SER A 4 14.92 12.69 -6.86
C SER A 4 13.58 11.98 -6.68
N LYS A 5 13.61 10.65 -6.66
CA LYS A 5 12.45 9.78 -6.45
C LYS A 5 12.64 9.00 -5.16
N PRO A 6 11.57 8.43 -4.59
CA PRO A 6 11.70 7.53 -3.46
C PRO A 6 12.53 6.31 -3.88
N TYR A 7 13.39 5.83 -2.99
CA TYR A 7 14.03 4.53 -3.08
C TYR A 7 12.98 3.45 -2.87
N VAL A 8 12.84 2.55 -3.85
CA VAL A 8 11.81 1.51 -3.85
C VAL A 8 12.44 0.15 -3.58
N ILE A 9 11.90 -0.54 -2.58
CA ILE A 9 12.25 -1.91 -2.23
C ILE A 9 11.08 -2.79 -2.63
N LEU A 10 11.30 -3.77 -3.48
CA LEU A 10 10.29 -4.77 -3.82
C LEU A 10 10.52 -6.02 -2.96
N SER A 11 9.48 -6.49 -2.28
CA SER A 11 9.54 -7.68 -1.43
C SER A 11 8.42 -8.65 -1.78
N ALA A 12 8.79 -9.86 -2.18
CA ALA A 12 7.85 -10.93 -2.45
C ALA A 12 8.29 -12.22 -1.75
N ALA A 13 7.32 -13.00 -1.28
CA ALA A 13 7.50 -14.40 -0.92
C ALA A 13 6.98 -15.24 -2.09
N ILE A 14 7.82 -16.16 -2.58
CA ILE A 14 7.52 -17.00 -3.74
C ILE A 14 7.84 -18.46 -3.43
N SER A 15 7.12 -19.37 -4.09
CA SER A 15 7.51 -20.77 -4.18
C SER A 15 8.78 -20.94 -5.02
N LEU A 16 9.40 -22.13 -4.97
CA LEU A 16 10.60 -22.44 -5.75
C LEU A 16 10.39 -22.29 -7.26
N ASP A 17 9.19 -22.58 -7.75
CA ASP A 17 8.77 -22.42 -9.15
C ASP A 17 8.23 -21.00 -9.46
N GLY A 18 8.41 -20.03 -8.56
CA GLY A 18 8.16 -18.61 -8.81
C GLY A 18 6.71 -18.16 -8.67
N LYS A 19 5.86 -18.89 -7.95
CA LYS A 19 4.45 -18.54 -7.73
C LYS A 19 4.27 -17.76 -6.43
N ILE A 20 3.35 -16.80 -6.44
CA ILE A 20 2.99 -15.97 -5.27
C ILE A 20 1.75 -16.47 -4.53
N ALA A 21 1.01 -17.41 -5.12
CA ALA A 21 -0.18 -18.03 -4.54
C ALA A 21 -0.48 -19.36 -5.27
N THR A 22 -1.28 -20.23 -4.66
CA THR A 22 -1.86 -21.41 -5.31
C THR A 22 -2.89 -21.01 -6.37
N THR A 23 -3.36 -21.98 -7.18
CA THR A 23 -4.47 -21.78 -8.13
C THR A 23 -5.78 -21.37 -7.45
N THR A 24 -5.95 -21.71 -6.17
CA THR A 24 -7.08 -21.31 -5.33
C THR A 24 -6.88 -19.95 -4.65
N GLY A 25 -5.73 -19.31 -4.86
CA GLY A 25 -5.40 -17.99 -4.30
C GLY A 25 -4.80 -18.01 -2.90
N ASP A 26 -4.43 -19.19 -2.36
CA ASP A 26 -3.78 -19.27 -1.06
C ASP A 26 -2.32 -18.78 -1.15
N SER A 27 -2.02 -17.73 -0.38
CA SER A 27 -0.73 -17.05 -0.31
C SER A 27 -0.01 -17.28 1.03
N LYS A 28 -0.55 -18.13 1.91
CA LYS A 28 -0.07 -18.30 3.30
C LYS A 28 1.01 -19.38 3.46
N PHE A 29 2.12 -19.22 2.75
CA PHE A 29 3.27 -20.15 2.87
C PHE A 29 4.53 -19.49 3.48
N SER A 30 4.43 -18.24 3.94
CA SER A 30 5.54 -17.55 4.61
C SER A 30 5.77 -18.07 6.03
N SER A 31 7.04 -18.25 6.41
CA SER A 31 7.42 -18.71 7.75
C SER A 31 7.36 -17.59 8.80
N LYS A 32 7.45 -17.95 10.08
CA LYS A 32 7.56 -17.00 11.18
C LYS A 32 8.85 -16.16 11.06
N GLN A 33 9.96 -16.78 10.67
CA GLN A 33 11.24 -16.09 10.47
C GLN A 33 11.12 -15.04 9.37
N ASP A 34 10.46 -15.38 8.26
CA ASP A 34 10.22 -14.41 7.18
C ASP A 34 9.30 -13.26 7.63
N SER A 35 8.25 -13.58 8.38
CA SER A 35 7.38 -12.55 8.97
C SER A 35 8.15 -11.57 9.85
N VAL A 36 9.06 -12.05 10.71
CA VAL A 36 9.92 -11.19 11.53
C VAL A 36 10.83 -10.32 10.66
N ARG A 37 11.45 -10.89 9.62
CA ARG A 37 12.30 -10.18 8.67
C ARG A 37 11.54 -9.08 7.93
N LEU A 38 10.36 -9.38 7.40
CA LEU A 38 9.50 -8.42 6.72
C LEU A 38 9.09 -7.28 7.65
N HIS A 39 8.72 -7.59 8.89
CA HIS A 39 8.35 -6.55 9.85
C HIS A 39 9.54 -5.67 10.28
N LYS A 40 10.77 -6.21 10.34
CA LYS A 40 12.01 -5.42 10.49
C LYS A 40 12.28 -4.50 9.30
N LEU A 41 11.91 -4.92 8.09
CA LEU A 41 12.00 -4.07 6.91
C LEU A 41 10.95 -2.96 6.95
N ARG A 42 9.70 -3.30 7.28
CA ARG A 42 8.59 -2.34 7.45
C ARG A 42 8.90 -1.24 8.48
N SER A 43 9.65 -1.56 9.53
CA SER A 43 10.03 -0.57 10.56
C SER A 43 11.11 0.41 10.11
N LYS A 44 11.73 0.19 8.95
CA LYS A 44 12.86 0.98 8.42
C LYS A 44 12.49 1.81 7.19
N VAL A 45 11.25 1.71 6.70
CA VAL A 45 10.77 2.44 5.52
C VAL A 45 9.75 3.50 5.92
N ASP A 46 9.61 4.53 5.08
CA ASP A 46 8.62 5.60 5.30
C ASP A 46 7.21 5.11 4.95
N ALA A 47 7.07 4.28 3.91
CA ALA A 47 5.78 3.81 3.44
C ALA A 47 5.78 2.35 2.94
N ILE A 48 4.62 1.72 3.01
CA ILE A 48 4.30 0.46 2.35
C ILE A 48 3.27 0.75 1.25
N LEU A 49 3.49 0.22 0.05
CA LEU A 49 2.61 0.37 -1.10
C LEU A 49 2.06 -0.98 -1.53
N VAL A 50 0.74 -1.10 -1.66
CA VAL A 50 0.09 -2.31 -2.19
C VAL A 50 -1.03 -1.97 -3.16
N GLY A 51 -1.40 -2.93 -4.01
CA GLY A 51 -2.59 -2.83 -4.86
C GLY A 51 -3.87 -3.12 -4.09
N LYS A 52 -5.01 -2.62 -4.60
CA LYS A 52 -6.33 -2.89 -4.00
C LYS A 52 -6.67 -4.38 -3.90
N ASN A 53 -6.17 -5.22 -4.81
CA ASN A 53 -6.49 -6.64 -4.82
C ASN A 53 -5.90 -7.35 -3.60
N THR A 54 -4.72 -6.94 -3.13
CA THR A 54 -4.15 -7.40 -1.85
C THR A 54 -5.07 -7.04 -0.68
N ILE A 55 -5.68 -5.84 -0.71
CA ILE A 55 -6.65 -5.46 0.33
C ILE A 55 -7.93 -6.30 0.24
N LEU A 56 -8.37 -6.63 -0.98
CA LEU A 56 -9.58 -7.42 -1.21
C LEU A 56 -9.42 -8.87 -0.76
N LEU A 57 -8.26 -9.48 -1.05
CA LEU A 57 -8.00 -10.90 -0.80
C LEU A 57 -7.50 -11.15 0.63
N ASP A 58 -6.58 -10.32 1.12
CA ASP A 58 -5.89 -10.57 2.40
C ASP A 58 -6.40 -9.69 3.55
N ASP A 59 -7.07 -8.58 3.24
CA ASP A 59 -7.49 -7.52 4.18
C ASP A 59 -6.44 -7.24 5.29
N PRO A 60 -5.20 -6.84 4.91
CA PRO A 60 -4.09 -6.69 5.84
C PRO A 60 -4.16 -5.37 6.61
N LEU A 61 -3.48 -5.32 7.76
CA LEU A 61 -3.29 -4.07 8.53
C LEU A 61 -2.12 -3.22 8.02
N LEU A 62 -1.12 -3.86 7.39
CA LEU A 62 0.14 -3.24 6.93
C LEU A 62 0.90 -2.49 8.04
N THR A 63 1.04 -3.13 9.20
CA THR A 63 1.69 -2.58 10.40
C THR A 63 3.01 -3.28 10.73
N VAL A 64 3.73 -2.75 11.72
CA VAL A 64 4.87 -3.37 12.38
C VAL A 64 4.39 -4.06 13.67
N ARG A 65 4.52 -5.40 13.77
CA ARG A 65 3.99 -6.22 14.87
C ARG A 65 5.04 -7.11 15.54
N TYR A 66 6.01 -7.60 14.77
CA TYR A 66 7.03 -8.54 15.25
C TYR A 66 8.39 -7.89 15.54
N THR A 67 8.45 -6.56 15.62
CA THR A 67 9.64 -5.79 16.00
C THR A 67 9.22 -4.44 16.58
N LYS A 68 10.14 -3.75 17.26
CA LYS A 68 9.96 -2.35 17.65
C LYS A 68 10.15 -1.44 16.44
N GLY A 69 9.36 -0.37 16.37
CA GLY A 69 9.46 0.65 15.33
C GLY A 69 8.14 1.36 15.07
N LYS A 70 8.18 2.45 14.30
CA LYS A 70 6.99 3.18 13.88
C LYS A 70 6.27 2.42 12.76
N ASN A 71 4.95 2.53 12.70
CA ASN A 71 4.20 2.05 11.56
C ASN A 71 4.48 2.96 10.35
N PRO A 72 4.79 2.38 9.18
CA PRO A 72 4.96 3.15 7.95
C PRO A 72 3.61 3.67 7.44
N ILE A 73 3.66 4.70 6.60
CA ILE A 73 2.50 5.22 5.88
C ILE A 73 1.99 4.13 4.93
N ARG A 74 0.67 3.94 4.85
CA ARG A 74 0.07 2.94 3.96
C ARG A 74 -0.36 3.61 2.67
N ILE A 75 0.12 3.15 1.53
CA ILE A 75 -0.21 3.67 0.21
C ILE A 75 -0.97 2.59 -0.55
N ILE A 76 -2.23 2.84 -0.88
CA ILE A 76 -3.05 1.87 -1.62
C ILE A 76 -3.30 2.35 -3.04
N LEU A 77 -2.98 1.51 -4.02
CA LEU A 77 -3.28 1.76 -5.42
C LEU A 77 -4.69 1.25 -5.75
N ASP A 78 -5.62 2.18 -5.92
CA ASP A 78 -7.01 1.88 -6.27
C ASP A 78 -7.55 2.92 -7.26
N SER A 79 -7.33 2.67 -8.55
CA SER A 79 -7.68 3.60 -9.65
C SER A 79 -9.11 4.13 -9.59
N TYR A 80 -10.05 3.40 -8.99
CA TYR A 80 -11.48 3.73 -9.00
C TYR A 80 -12.05 4.03 -7.60
N GLY A 81 -11.24 4.00 -6.53
CA GLY A 81 -11.70 4.23 -5.16
C GLY A 81 -12.73 3.19 -4.68
N THR A 82 -12.61 1.95 -5.16
CA THR A 82 -13.52 0.83 -4.90
C THR A 82 -13.26 0.07 -3.60
N ILE A 83 -12.21 0.37 -2.84
CA ILE A 83 -11.93 -0.26 -1.54
C ILE A 83 -13.19 -0.24 -0.65
N SER A 84 -13.46 -1.39 -0.02
CA SER A 84 -14.59 -1.57 0.88
C SER A 84 -14.44 -0.70 2.12
N LYS A 85 -15.52 -0.03 2.52
CA LYS A 85 -15.59 0.73 3.80
C LYS A 85 -15.26 -0.14 4.99
N LYS A 86 -15.52 -1.45 4.92
CA LYS A 86 -15.26 -2.43 5.98
C LYS A 86 -13.80 -2.93 6.03
N SER A 87 -12.96 -2.55 5.07
CA SER A 87 -11.56 -2.97 5.06
C SER A 87 -10.83 -2.47 6.31
N LYS A 88 -9.93 -3.30 6.86
CA LYS A 88 -9.13 -2.92 8.02
C LYS A 88 -8.32 -1.66 7.76
N ILE A 89 -7.86 -1.45 6.52
CA ILE A 89 -7.12 -0.24 6.12
C ILE A 89 -7.94 1.04 6.37
N LEU A 90 -9.19 1.08 5.89
CA LEU A 90 -10.04 2.26 6.08
C LEU A 90 -10.48 2.41 7.53
N GLN A 91 -10.85 1.31 8.20
CA GLN A 91 -11.31 1.32 9.59
C GLN A 91 -10.24 1.77 10.59
N THR A 92 -8.96 1.61 10.24
CA THR A 92 -7.82 2.01 11.09
C THR A 92 -7.07 3.24 10.57
N SER A 93 -7.63 3.94 9.58
CA SER A 93 -7.01 5.14 8.97
C SER A 93 -6.83 6.30 9.96
N ASN A 94 -7.63 6.34 11.03
CA ASN A 94 -7.49 7.31 12.12
C ASN A 94 -6.23 7.10 12.99
N LYS A 95 -5.67 5.89 12.99
CA LYS A 95 -4.51 5.53 13.83
C LYS A 95 -3.21 5.42 13.03
N ILE A 96 -3.31 5.01 11.78
CA ILE A 96 -2.16 4.78 10.90
C ILE A 96 -2.38 5.59 9.62
N PRO A 97 -1.48 6.53 9.30
CA PRO A 97 -1.59 7.35 8.10
C PRO A 97 -1.79 6.51 6.84
N THR A 98 -2.79 6.86 6.06
CA THR A 98 -3.14 6.14 4.82
C THR A 98 -3.33 7.13 3.68
N ILE A 99 -2.67 6.83 2.57
CA ILE A 99 -2.79 7.49 1.28
C ILE A 99 -3.48 6.51 0.33
N ILE A 100 -4.49 7.00 -0.39
CA ILE A 100 -5.15 6.24 -1.46
C ILE A 100 -4.86 6.94 -2.77
N ALA A 101 -4.09 6.27 -3.62
CA ALA A 101 -3.80 6.73 -4.97
C ALA A 101 -4.92 6.27 -5.90
N VAL A 102 -5.59 7.23 -6.54
CA VAL A 102 -6.73 7.01 -7.43
C VAL A 102 -6.46 7.64 -8.80
N SER A 103 -7.21 7.25 -9.82
CA SER A 103 -7.14 7.89 -11.14
C SER A 103 -8.24 8.95 -11.30
N LYS A 104 -8.18 9.74 -12.37
CA LYS A 104 -9.26 10.68 -12.72
C LYS A 104 -10.61 10.00 -13.02
N LYS A 105 -10.63 8.66 -13.22
CA LYS A 105 -11.86 7.88 -13.41
C LYS A 105 -12.60 7.51 -12.11
N ILE A 106 -12.14 7.95 -10.94
CA ILE A 106 -12.90 7.76 -9.71
C ILE A 106 -14.29 8.41 -9.83
N SER A 107 -15.34 7.69 -9.44
CA SER A 107 -16.70 8.24 -9.41
C SER A 107 -16.89 9.21 -8.24
N LYS A 108 -17.78 10.19 -8.39
CA LYS A 108 -18.12 11.13 -7.30
C LYS A 108 -18.52 10.40 -6.02
N SER A 109 -19.37 9.38 -6.14
CA SER A 109 -19.81 8.55 -5.00
C SER A 109 -18.65 7.85 -4.28
N ASN A 110 -17.67 7.31 -5.02
CA ASN A 110 -16.49 6.68 -4.40
C ASN A 110 -15.58 7.70 -3.73
N LEU A 111 -15.40 8.87 -4.34
CA LEU A 111 -14.61 9.96 -3.77
C LEU A 111 -15.24 10.47 -2.47
N GLU A 112 -16.55 10.75 -2.46
CA GLU A 112 -17.31 11.11 -1.26
C GLU A 112 -17.23 10.04 -0.17
N LYS A 113 -17.33 8.75 -0.55
CA LYS A 113 -17.14 7.64 0.38
C LYS A 113 -15.76 7.71 1.05
N LEU A 114 -14.70 7.94 0.30
CA LEU A 114 -13.34 7.98 0.85
C LEU A 114 -13.13 9.19 1.76
N HIS A 115 -13.74 10.34 1.44
CA HIS A 115 -13.72 11.53 2.30
C HIS A 115 -14.37 11.34 3.68
N LYS A 116 -15.18 10.29 3.87
CA LYS A 116 -15.72 9.93 5.21
C LYS A 116 -14.67 9.31 6.13
N PHE A 117 -13.47 9.03 5.63
CA PHE A 117 -12.36 8.48 6.40
C PHE A 117 -11.21 9.49 6.43
N PRO A 118 -10.40 9.52 7.51
CA PRO A 118 -9.20 10.35 7.59
C PRO A 118 -8.07 9.75 6.74
N VAL A 119 -8.27 9.72 5.42
CA VAL A 119 -7.31 9.26 4.43
C VAL A 119 -6.92 10.42 3.52
N GLU A 120 -5.67 10.42 3.09
CA GLU A 120 -5.23 11.33 2.04
C GLU A 120 -5.55 10.72 0.67
N ILE A 121 -6.21 11.48 -0.21
CA ILE A 121 -6.51 11.01 -1.58
C ILE A 121 -5.57 11.72 -2.55
N ILE A 122 -4.79 10.94 -3.30
CA ILE A 122 -3.91 11.46 -4.35
C ILE A 122 -4.46 11.03 -5.71
N ILE A 123 -4.94 11.99 -6.50
CA ILE A 123 -5.39 11.73 -7.88
C ILE A 123 -4.17 11.77 -8.82
N VAL A 124 -3.86 10.63 -9.43
CA VAL A 124 -2.70 10.42 -10.33
C VAL A 124 -3.09 9.54 -11.51
N GLY A 125 -2.88 10.06 -12.73
CA GLY A 125 -3.20 9.34 -13.96
C GLY A 125 -4.65 9.52 -14.45
N LYS A 126 -4.89 9.16 -15.71
CA LYS A 126 -6.19 9.36 -16.38
C LYS A 126 -7.14 8.17 -16.14
N ASN A 127 -6.75 6.99 -16.62
CA ASN A 127 -7.57 5.76 -16.57
C ASN A 127 -7.17 4.83 -15.42
N SER A 128 -5.90 4.85 -15.07
CA SER A 128 -5.29 4.05 -14.00
C SER A 128 -4.29 4.91 -13.24
N VAL A 129 -3.90 4.45 -12.05
CA VAL A 129 -2.86 5.11 -11.25
C VAL A 129 -1.56 5.18 -12.04
N ASN A 130 -1.06 6.40 -12.27
CA ASN A 130 0.26 6.60 -12.87
C ASN A 130 1.35 6.56 -11.78
N ILE A 131 2.09 5.45 -11.71
CA ILE A 131 3.12 5.22 -10.68
C ILE A 131 4.23 6.27 -10.74
N LYS A 132 4.68 6.67 -11.93
CA LYS A 132 5.75 7.68 -12.08
C LYS A 132 5.34 9.03 -11.47
N LEU A 133 4.10 9.46 -11.72
CA LEU A 133 3.55 10.69 -11.12
C LEU A 133 3.32 10.54 -9.62
N LEU A 134 2.87 9.37 -9.17
CA LEU A 134 2.70 9.06 -7.75
C LEU A 134 4.03 9.18 -7.01
N LEU A 135 5.08 8.52 -7.50
CA LEU A 135 6.41 8.55 -6.88
C LEU A 135 6.96 9.97 -6.75
N ASN A 136 6.78 10.82 -7.77
CA ASN A 136 7.18 12.23 -7.69
C ASN A 136 6.43 12.97 -6.56
N LYS A 137 5.10 12.84 -6.50
CA LYS A 137 4.28 13.47 -5.45
C LYS A 137 4.63 12.96 -4.05
N LEU A 138 4.95 11.67 -3.91
CA LEU A 138 5.38 11.09 -2.64
C LEU A 138 6.74 11.63 -2.22
N TYR A 139 7.66 11.81 -3.16
CA TYR A 139 8.96 12.42 -2.88
C TYR A 139 8.83 13.87 -2.39
N ASP A 140 7.99 14.68 -3.04
CA ASP A 140 7.70 16.05 -2.62
C ASP A 140 7.12 16.10 -1.19
N LYS A 141 6.43 15.04 -0.77
CA LYS A 141 5.92 14.82 0.58
C LYS A 141 6.95 14.25 1.56
N LYS A 142 8.22 14.23 1.19
CA LYS A 142 9.34 13.70 1.99
C LYS A 142 9.23 12.20 2.28
N ILE A 143 8.44 11.44 1.51
CA ILE A 143 8.44 9.98 1.55
C ILE A 143 9.57 9.50 0.66
N LYS A 144 10.67 9.05 1.27
CA LYS A 144 11.93 8.75 0.57
C LYS A 144 12.15 7.26 0.38
N THR A 145 11.53 6.40 1.18
CA THR A 145 11.69 4.94 1.10
C THR A 145 10.33 4.26 1.07
N ILE A 146 10.12 3.41 0.06
CA ILE A 146 8.85 2.71 -0.15
C ILE A 146 9.13 1.21 -0.25
N LEU A 147 8.44 0.44 0.57
CA LEU A 147 8.35 -1.00 0.43
C LEU A 147 7.12 -1.36 -0.41
N VAL A 148 7.30 -2.11 -1.49
CA VAL A 148 6.25 -2.70 -2.33
C VAL A 148 6.13 -4.17 -2.01
#